data_AF-A0A353V5X6-F1
#
_entry.id   AF-A0A353V5X6-F1
#
_cell.length_a   1.000
_cell.length_b   1.000
_cell.length_c   1.000
_cell.angle_alpha   90.00
_cell.angle_beta   90.00
_cell.angle_gamma   90.00
#
_symmetry.space_group_name_H-M   'P 1'
#
loop_
_entity.id
_entity.type
_entity.pdbx_description
1 polymer ?
#
loop_
_entity_poly.entity_id
_entity_poly.type
_entity_poly.pdbx_seq_one_letter_code
_entity_poly.pdbx_strand_id
1 'polypeptide(L)'
;MQCNRRLAMERQLTLRMPAELATKLERAAKRLKRRRSDIVRLAVEEFLAGSAASPEIRPVERVRDLLGRLESGVPDLGQRHREHLLSRLRRDR
;
A
#
# COMPACT_ATOMS: atom_id res chain seq x y z
N MET A 1 -15.57 1.22 -40.82
CA MET A 1 -14.17 1.08 -40.34
C MET A 1 -13.82 2.32 -39.51
N GLN A 2 -14.10 2.32 -38.20
CA GLN A 2 -13.65 3.39 -37.31
C GLN A 2 -12.13 3.28 -37.11
N CYS A 3 -11.37 4.29 -37.54
CA CYS A 3 -9.95 4.38 -37.28
C CYS A 3 -9.75 4.83 -35.82
N ASN A 4 -9.28 3.89 -35.01
CA ASN A 4 -9.12 3.99 -33.57
C ASN A 4 -7.85 4.81 -33.22
N ARG A 5 -7.85 6.13 -33.44
CA ARG A 5 -6.79 7.03 -32.97
C ARG A 5 -7.14 7.63 -31.61
N ARG A 6 -7.06 6.80 -30.55
CA ARG A 6 -6.63 7.32 -29.24
C ARG A 6 -5.15 7.65 -29.35
N LEU A 7 -4.82 8.83 -29.85
CA LEU A 7 -3.54 9.46 -29.49
C LEU A 7 -3.60 9.64 -27.97
N ALA A 8 -2.84 8.83 -27.24
CA ALA A 8 -2.71 8.97 -25.79
C ALA A 8 -2.38 10.43 -25.48
N MET A 9 -3.20 11.10 -24.67
CA MET A 9 -2.98 12.51 -24.36
C MET A 9 -1.67 12.66 -23.58
N GLU A 10 -0.61 13.04 -24.27
CA GLU A 10 0.68 13.31 -23.64
C GLU A 10 0.54 14.56 -22.76
N ARG A 11 0.74 14.39 -21.45
CA ARG A 11 0.69 15.48 -20.47
C ARG A 11 2.11 15.90 -20.11
N GLN A 12 2.41 17.18 -20.24
CA GLN A 12 3.71 17.74 -19.87
C GLN A 12 3.76 18.02 -18.36
N LEU A 13 4.83 17.56 -17.70
CA LEU A 13 5.13 17.84 -16.30
C LEU A 13 6.40 18.69 -16.23
N THR A 14 6.30 19.87 -15.64
CA THR A 14 7.45 20.73 -15.31
C THR A 14 7.62 20.76 -13.81
N LEU A 15 8.81 20.38 -13.32
CA LEU A 15 9.10 20.24 -11.90
C LEU A 15 10.40 20.96 -11.55
N ARG A 16 10.43 21.60 -10.37
CA ARG A 16 11.66 22.12 -9.79
C ARG A 16 12.29 21.01 -8.95
N MET A 17 13.60 20.81 -9.09
CA MET A 17 14.34 19.83 -8.31
C MET A 17 15.68 20.36 -7.82
N PRO A 18 16.20 19.85 -6.69
CA PRO A 18 17.54 20.19 -6.22
C PRO A 18 18.61 19.86 -7.26
N ALA A 19 19.67 20.69 -7.32
CA ALA A 19 20.77 20.51 -8.27
C ALA A 19 21.46 19.14 -8.14
N GLU A 20 21.55 18.60 -6.93
CA GLU A 20 22.07 17.27 -6.69
C GLU A 20 21.23 16.17 -7.34
N LEU A 21 19.90 16.30 -7.28
CA LEU A 21 18.98 15.33 -7.86
C LEU A 21 19.05 15.37 -9.39
N ALA A 22 19.15 16.57 -9.98
CA ALA A 22 19.37 16.73 -11.41
C ALA A 22 20.67 16.06 -11.87
N THR A 23 21.75 16.22 -11.10
CA THR A 23 23.05 15.59 -11.39
C THR A 23 22.98 14.06 -11.29
N LYS A 24 22.30 13.53 -10.27
CA LYS A 24 22.06 12.08 -10.13
C LYS A 24 21.26 11.54 -11.31
N LEU A 25 20.21 12.26 -11.75
CA LEU A 25 19.41 11.89 -12.91
C LEU A 25 20.25 11.87 -14.20
N GLU A 26 21.11 12.85 -14.40
CA GLU A 26 22.00 12.90 -15.58
C GLU A 26 23.01 11.75 -15.60
N ARG A 27 23.60 11.42 -14.45
CA ARG A 27 24.49 10.25 -14.32
C ARG A 27 23.76 8.95 -14.64
N ALA A 28 22.54 8.79 -14.13
CA ALA A 28 21.70 7.63 -14.41
C ALA A 28 21.34 7.53 -15.91
N ALA A 29 20.98 8.65 -16.54
CA ALA A 29 20.70 8.74 -17.98
C ALA A 29 21.88 8.28 -18.84
N LYS A 30 23.09 8.77 -18.53
CA LYS A 30 24.33 8.37 -19.21
C LYS A 30 24.62 6.88 -19.03
N ARG A 31 24.54 6.37 -17.80
CA ARG A 31 24.82 4.96 -17.48
C ARG A 31 23.85 4.01 -18.17
N LEU A 32 22.56 4.34 -18.18
CA LEU A 32 21.50 3.51 -18.76
C LEU A 32 21.30 3.73 -20.27
N LYS A 33 22.03 4.68 -20.87
CA LYS A 33 21.86 5.12 -22.27
C LYS A 33 20.40 5.46 -22.60
N ARG A 34 19.70 6.11 -21.68
CA ARG A 34 18.28 6.50 -21.80
C ARG A 34 18.11 8.01 -21.65
N ARG A 35 17.00 8.55 -22.18
CA ARG A 35 16.68 9.98 -22.01
C ARG A 35 16.27 10.23 -20.55
N ARG A 36 16.51 11.46 -20.07
CA ARG A 36 16.07 11.90 -18.74
C ARG A 36 14.57 11.71 -18.54
N SER A 37 13.77 12.03 -19.56
CA SER A 37 12.31 11.83 -19.56
C SER A 37 11.90 10.38 -19.38
N ASP A 38 12.63 9.43 -19.98
CA ASP A 38 12.32 8.01 -19.88
C ASP A 38 12.59 7.48 -18.47
N ILE A 39 13.66 7.97 -17.83
CA ILE A 39 13.98 7.61 -16.44
C ILE A 39 12.95 8.22 -15.49
N VAL A 40 12.57 9.48 -15.69
CA VAL A 40 11.55 10.13 -14.87
C VAL A 40 10.21 9.41 -15.02
N ARG A 41 9.81 9.05 -16.25
CA ARG A 41 8.59 8.27 -16.49
C ARG A 41 8.62 6.95 -15.75
N LEU A 42 9.70 6.17 -15.90
CA LEU A 42 9.85 4.89 -15.21
C LEU A 42 9.80 5.05 -13.68
N ALA A 43 10.49 6.06 -13.14
CA ALA A 43 10.49 6.32 -11.71
C ALA A 43 9.10 6.69 -11.18
N VAL A 44 8.33 7.48 -11.94
CA VAL A 44 6.95 7.83 -11.59
C VAL A 44 6.03 6.60 -11.69
N GLU A 45 6.18 5.79 -12.74
CA GLU A 45 5.42 4.54 -12.90
C GLU A 45 5.67 3.57 -11.73
N GLU A 46 6.94 3.31 -11.40
CA GLU A 46 7.35 2.45 -10.27
C GLU A 46 6.88 3.00 -8.93
N PHE A 47 7.05 4.30 -8.68
CA PHE A 47 6.60 4.94 -7.44
C PHE A 47 5.09 4.82 -7.27
N LEU A 48 4.34 5.09 -8.35
CA LEU A 48 2.88 4.98 -8.32
C LEU A 48 2.41 3.53 -8.21
N ALA A 49 3.06 2.58 -8.89
CA ALA A 49 2.76 1.15 -8.76
C ALA A 49 3.00 0.64 -7.33
N GLY A 50 4.11 1.03 -6.71
CA GLY A 50 4.40 0.72 -5.31
C GLY A 50 3.43 1.37 -4.32
N SER A 51 2.98 2.60 -4.61
CA SER A 51 1.96 3.29 -3.80
C SER A 51 0.55 2.72 -4.00
N ALA A 52 0.21 2.27 -5.21
CA ALA A 52 -1.06 1.64 -5.53
C ALA A 52 -1.15 0.21 -4.97
N ALA A 53 0.00 -0.47 -4.83
CA ALA A 53 0.11 -1.71 -4.06
C ALA A 53 -0.05 -1.49 -2.55
N SER A 54 -0.16 -0.24 -2.09
CA SER A 54 -0.45 0.11 -0.70
C SER A 54 -1.69 1.02 -0.59
N PRO A 55 -2.93 0.49 -0.69
CA PRO A 55 -3.72 0.63 0.52
C PRO A 55 -2.93 -0.17 1.56
N GLU A 56 -2.44 0.49 2.59
CA GLU A 56 -1.99 -0.18 3.80
C GLU A 56 -3.17 -1.07 4.25
N ILE A 57 -3.24 -2.32 3.78
CA ILE A 57 -4.33 -3.23 4.10
C ILE A 57 -4.21 -3.37 5.59
N ARG A 58 -5.15 -2.72 6.29
CA ARG A 58 -5.08 -2.60 7.74
C ARG A 58 -4.90 -4.02 8.26
N PRO A 59 -4.01 -4.29 9.23
CA PRO A 59 -3.78 -5.66 9.70
C PRO A 59 -5.08 -6.44 9.98
N VAL A 60 -6.12 -5.74 10.44
CA VAL A 60 -7.50 -6.26 10.62
C VAL A 60 -8.17 -6.78 9.34
N GLU A 61 -7.92 -6.15 8.19
CA GLU A 61 -8.46 -6.57 6.89
C GLU A 61 -7.78 -7.84 6.38
N ARG A 62 -6.48 -8.05 6.68
CA ARG A 62 -5.77 -9.31 6.34
C ARG A 62 -6.33 -10.54 7.06
N VAL A 63 -6.88 -10.34 8.25
CA VAL A 63 -7.40 -11.42 9.09
C VAL A 63 -8.93 -11.41 9.16
N ARG A 64 -9.61 -10.61 8.31
CA ARG A 64 -11.07 -10.44 8.36
C ARG A 64 -11.83 -11.76 8.24
N ASP A 65 -11.32 -12.69 7.43
CA ASP A 65 -11.93 -14.01 7.24
C ASP A 65 -11.65 -14.99 8.40
N LEU A 66 -10.70 -14.66 9.27
CA LEU A 66 -10.38 -15.39 10.51
C LEU A 66 -11.11 -14.79 11.73
N LEU A 67 -11.46 -13.49 11.67
CA LEU A 67 -12.25 -12.82 12.70
C LEU A 67 -13.69 -13.34 12.69
N GLY A 68 -14.14 -13.93 13.80
CA GLY A 68 -15.48 -14.50 13.93
C GLY A 68 -15.60 -15.99 13.59
N ARG A 69 -14.54 -16.62 13.05
CA ARG A 69 -14.48 -18.10 12.95
C ARG A 69 -13.91 -18.69 14.25
N LEU A 70 -14.68 -18.61 15.32
CA LEU A 70 -14.46 -19.39 16.54
C LEU A 70 -15.71 -20.23 16.80
N GLU A 71 -16.08 -21.07 15.84
CA GLU A 71 -17.00 -22.19 16.08
C GLU A 71 -16.23 -23.32 16.81
N SER A 72 -15.66 -23.02 17.98
CA SER A 72 -14.93 -24.01 18.78
C SER A 72 -15.88 -24.95 19.55
N GLY A 73 -17.19 -24.68 19.52
CA GLY A 73 -18.20 -25.39 20.33
C GLY A 73 -18.08 -25.15 21.84
N VAL A 74 -17.00 -24.48 22.29
CA VAL A 74 -16.80 -24.06 23.67
C VAL A 74 -17.42 -22.65 23.80
N PRO A 75 -18.32 -22.41 24.76
CA PRO A 75 -18.95 -21.11 24.93
C PRO A 75 -17.87 -20.03 25.04
N ASP A 76 -17.91 -19.08 24.10
CA ASP A 76 -16.90 -18.05 23.94
C ASP A 76 -16.74 -17.24 25.25
N LEU A 77 -15.50 -16.84 25.55
CA LEU A 77 -15.18 -16.00 26.70
C LEU A 77 -15.98 -14.68 26.65
N GLY A 78 -16.41 -14.24 25.47
CA GLY A 78 -17.33 -13.12 25.29
C GLY A 78 -18.72 -13.35 25.90
N GLN A 79 -19.30 -14.56 25.80
CA GLN A 79 -20.63 -14.85 26.31
C GLN A 79 -20.66 -14.98 27.84
N ARG A 80 -19.60 -15.53 28.44
CA ARG A 80 -19.48 -15.69 29.91
C ARG A 80 -18.51 -14.70 30.55
N HIS A 81 -18.20 -13.61 29.86
CA HIS A 81 -17.18 -12.65 30.27
C HIS A 81 -17.43 -12.12 31.69
N ARG A 82 -18.69 -11.78 32.00
CA ARG A 82 -19.10 -11.27 33.31
C ARG A 82 -18.85 -12.28 34.43
N GLU A 83 -19.21 -13.54 34.20
CA GLU A 83 -19.02 -14.62 35.18
C GLU A 83 -17.53 -14.88 35.44
N HIS A 84 -16.72 -14.87 34.37
CA HIS A 84 -15.29 -15.06 34.46
C HIS A 84 -14.59 -13.93 35.23
N LEU A 85 -14.91 -12.67 34.92
CA LEU A 85 -14.37 -11.52 35.64
C LEU A 85 -14.76 -11.54 37.13
N LEU A 86 -16.01 -11.84 37.45
CA LEU A 86 -16.48 -11.93 38.84
C LEU A 86 -15.79 -13.07 39.60
N SER A 87 -15.52 -14.20 38.95
CA SER A 87 -14.80 -15.32 39.57
C SER A 87 -13.35 -14.96 39.92
N ARG A 88 -12.68 -14.18 39.05
CA ARG A 88 -11.30 -13.70 39.27
C ARG A 88 -11.24 -12.68 40.40
N LEU A 89 -12.13 -11.68 40.39
CA LEU A 89 -12.17 -10.63 41.41
C LEU A 89 -12.52 -11.15 42.81
N ARG A 90 -13.23 -12.27 42.91
CA ARG A 90 -13.55 -12.93 44.19
C ARG A 90 -12.43 -13.81 44.72
N ARG A 91 -11.50 -14.25 43.87
CA ARG A 91 -10.37 -15.14 44.23
C ARG A 91 -9.13 -14.37 44.67
N ASP A 92 -9.10 -13.07 44.40
CA ASP A 92 -8.04 -12.12 44.77
C ASP A 92 -8.36 -11.33 46.05
N ARG A 93 -9.44 -11.71 46.76
CA ARG A 93 -9.74 -11.33 48.14
C ARG A 93 -9.66 -12.55 49.02
#